data_AF-D5U084-F1
#
_entry.id   AF-D5U084-F1
#
_cell.length_a   1.000
_cell.length_b   1.000
_cell.length_c   1.000
_cell.angle_alpha   90.00
_cell.angle_beta   90.00
_cell.angle_gamma   90.00
#
_symmetry.space_group_name_H-M   'P 1'
#
loop_
_entity.id
_entity.type
_entity.pdbx_description
1 polymer ?
#
loop_
_entity_poly.entity_id
_entity_poly.type
_entity_poly.pdbx_seq_one_letter_code
_entity_poly.pdbx_strand_id
1 'polypeptide(L)'
;MGFCLPKYVLVKTKSGLVNGLLTRFYTWKGDKPPEDTAGLTHIAESVSPYVSFVYTDKPHPNVPPEYFMIEWKGFLKVEKPGKYMFYVISSDGCKLWVNRELIINEWYDQPSRLHLSREIKLLKGFYQIKLLYYNRFKFGEVSLGWVTPEGNSETIPSNYFYFAVSNKVFFTGLPDKYRIIANPAGSERAYQCLFTQGVCMISDLEENMPIPVNISIYNPENTLIYSTTTPLEIWGGDEYLVKEG
;
A
#
# COMPACT_ATOMS: atom_id res chain seq x y z
N MET A 1 -31.09 -35.54 1.76
CA MET A 1 -30.31 -34.81 0.72
C MET A 1 -28.97 -34.48 1.34
N GLY A 2 -27.93 -35.23 1.00
CA GLY A 2 -26.59 -35.01 1.54
C GLY A 2 -26.00 -33.74 0.95
N PHE A 3 -25.67 -32.76 1.78
CA PHE A 3 -24.83 -31.65 1.38
C PHE A 3 -23.45 -32.22 1.05
N CYS A 4 -23.10 -32.27 -0.24
CA CYS A 4 -21.72 -32.53 -0.64
C CYS A 4 -20.91 -31.31 -0.18
N LEU A 5 -20.07 -31.49 0.84
CA LEU A 5 -19.13 -30.44 1.26
C LEU A 5 -18.27 -30.05 0.04
N PRO A 6 -17.88 -28.77 -0.10
CA PRO A 6 -16.97 -28.38 -1.16
C PRO A 6 -15.69 -29.20 -1.04
N LYS A 7 -15.34 -29.93 -2.11
CA LYS A 7 -14.18 -30.84 -2.14
C LYS A 7 -12.87 -30.13 -1.79
N TYR A 8 -12.81 -28.82 -1.96
CA TYR A 8 -11.65 -27.99 -1.63
C TYR A 8 -12.04 -26.78 -0.80
N VAL A 9 -11.11 -26.33 0.04
CA VAL A 9 -11.19 -25.08 0.79
C VAL A 9 -9.94 -24.24 0.54
N LEU A 10 -10.12 -22.93 0.57
CA LEU A 10 -9.05 -21.94 0.45
C LEU A 10 -8.79 -21.34 1.84
N VAL A 11 -7.59 -21.53 2.37
CA VAL A 11 -7.19 -21.06 3.71
C VAL A 11 -6.10 -20.01 3.56
N LYS A 12 -6.33 -18.80 4.07
CA LYS A 12 -5.26 -17.78 4.17
C LYS A 12 -4.25 -18.22 5.22
N THR A 13 -3.01 -18.50 4.82
CA THR A 13 -1.92 -18.91 5.70
C THR A 13 -1.06 -17.74 6.15
N LYS A 14 -1.02 -16.66 5.34
CA LYS A 14 -0.27 -15.45 5.64
C LYS A 14 -0.97 -14.22 5.08
N SER A 15 -0.98 -13.14 5.86
CA SER A 15 -1.41 -11.82 5.41
C SER A 15 -0.26 -11.10 4.72
N GLY A 16 -0.51 -10.54 3.54
CA GLY A 16 0.40 -9.63 2.85
C GLY A 16 0.31 -8.19 3.35
N LEU A 17 -0.77 -7.86 4.06
CA LEU A 17 -0.96 -6.55 4.68
C LEU A 17 -0.23 -6.49 6.02
N VAL A 18 0.67 -5.51 6.16
CA VAL A 18 1.47 -5.26 7.37
C VAL A 18 1.27 -3.81 7.82
N ASN A 19 1.35 -3.55 9.13
CA ASN A 19 1.23 -2.22 9.69
C ASN A 19 2.44 -1.32 9.34
N GLY A 20 2.18 -0.04 9.10
CA GLY A 20 3.17 0.97 8.71
C GLY A 20 3.14 1.34 7.22
N LEU A 21 4.04 2.23 6.82
CA LEU A 21 4.24 2.65 5.44
C LEU A 21 5.59 2.19 4.93
N LEU A 22 5.62 1.70 3.70
CA LEU A 22 6.87 1.43 2.99
C LEU A 22 7.60 2.75 2.81
N THR A 23 8.80 2.85 3.34
CA THR A 23 9.60 4.09 3.37
C THR A 23 10.83 3.91 2.52
N ARG A 24 10.96 4.71 1.47
CA ARG A 24 12.11 4.68 0.57
C ARG A 24 12.86 5.98 0.61
N PHE A 25 14.18 5.87 0.72
CA PHE A 25 15.08 7.00 0.79
C PHE A 25 15.82 7.14 -0.53
N TYR A 26 15.93 8.38 -0.99
CA TYR A 26 16.60 8.75 -2.21
C TYR A 26 17.56 9.90 -1.91
N THR A 27 18.53 10.09 -2.80
CA THR A 27 19.38 11.27 -2.82
C THR A 27 19.40 11.84 -4.23
N TRP A 28 19.76 13.11 -4.36
CA TRP A 28 19.94 13.74 -5.65
C TRP A 28 21.20 14.59 -5.67
N LYS A 29 21.58 15.02 -6.87
CA LYS A 29 22.64 16.00 -7.10
C LYS A 29 22.09 17.12 -7.95
N GLY A 30 22.60 18.34 -7.74
CA GLY A 30 22.20 19.54 -8.47
C GLY A 30 21.29 20.47 -7.68
N ASP A 31 20.96 21.59 -8.31
CA ASP A 31 20.38 22.74 -7.61
C ASP A 31 18.88 22.60 -7.33
N LYS A 32 18.17 21.77 -8.08
CA LYS A 32 16.72 21.58 -7.92
C LYS A 32 16.42 20.20 -7.35
N PRO A 33 15.49 20.09 -6.40
CA PRO A 33 14.99 18.78 -5.98
C PRO A 33 14.30 18.09 -7.17
N PRO A 34 14.42 16.77 -7.31
CA PRO A 34 13.63 16.00 -8.28
C PRO A 34 12.13 16.24 -8.07
N GLU A 35 11.32 16.27 -9.13
CA GLU A 35 9.87 16.47 -9.00
C GLU A 35 9.13 15.23 -8.48
N ASP A 36 9.72 14.06 -8.72
CA ASP A 36 9.21 12.75 -8.32
C ASP A 36 10.39 11.76 -8.13
N THR A 37 10.04 10.49 -7.92
CA THR A 37 10.99 9.39 -7.76
C THR A 37 11.36 8.69 -9.08
N ALA A 38 10.80 9.12 -10.22
CA ALA A 38 11.04 8.47 -11.50
C ALA A 38 12.50 8.65 -11.93
N GLY A 39 13.14 7.53 -12.30
CA GLY A 39 14.56 7.53 -12.65
C GLY A 39 15.52 7.62 -11.46
N LEU A 40 15.03 7.74 -10.23
CA LEU A 40 15.85 7.64 -9.03
C LEU A 40 15.92 6.19 -8.55
N THR A 41 17.09 5.79 -8.07
CA THR A 41 17.27 4.54 -7.34
C THR A 41 17.18 4.83 -5.84
N HIS A 42 16.34 4.10 -5.11
CA HIS A 42 16.32 4.23 -3.65
C HIS A 42 17.61 3.63 -3.06
N ILE A 43 18.18 4.33 -2.09
CA ILE A 43 19.46 3.96 -1.44
C ILE A 43 19.24 3.21 -0.14
N ALA A 44 18.02 3.26 0.41
CA ALA A 44 17.59 2.50 1.57
C ALA A 44 16.07 2.33 1.56
N GLU A 45 15.60 1.32 2.29
CA GLU A 45 14.19 1.06 2.53
C GLU A 45 13.98 0.73 4.03
N SER A 46 12.86 1.16 4.59
CA SER A 46 12.40 0.81 5.93
C SER A 46 10.88 0.79 6.01
N VAL A 47 10.33 0.51 7.19
CA VAL A 47 8.90 0.62 7.47
C VAL A 47 8.70 1.66 8.55
N SER A 48 7.90 2.69 8.26
CA SER A 48 7.56 3.75 9.22
C SER A 48 6.16 3.50 9.80
N PRO A 49 6.00 3.29 11.12
CA PRO A 49 4.69 3.10 11.72
C PRO A 49 3.87 4.39 11.72
N TYR A 50 4.49 5.56 11.72
CA TYR A 50 3.89 6.89 11.64
C TYR A 50 4.81 7.82 10.87
N VAL A 51 4.37 9.04 10.55
CA VAL A 51 5.21 10.08 9.95
C VAL A 51 5.21 11.30 10.85
N SER A 52 6.22 11.40 11.70
CA SER A 52 6.55 12.59 12.49
C SER A 52 8.01 12.52 12.88
N PHE A 53 8.84 13.28 12.16
CA PHE A 53 10.29 13.19 12.22
C PHE A 53 10.90 14.59 12.21
N VAL A 54 11.89 14.78 13.10
CA VAL A 54 12.79 15.91 13.08
C VAL A 54 14.20 15.36 12.84
N TYR A 55 14.81 15.78 11.74
CA TYR A 55 16.14 15.37 11.32
C TYR A 55 17.14 16.47 11.66
N THR A 56 18.06 16.17 12.57
CA THR A 56 19.25 17.00 12.86
C THR A 56 20.54 16.34 12.37
N ASP A 57 20.42 15.15 11.79
CA ASP A 57 21.46 14.33 11.18
C ASP A 57 20.81 13.46 10.08
N LYS A 58 21.51 12.42 9.61
CA LYS A 58 21.07 11.46 8.60
C LYS A 58 19.69 10.85 8.92
N PRO A 59 18.76 10.79 7.96
CA PRO A 59 17.47 10.13 8.15
C PRO A 59 17.58 8.58 8.17
N HIS A 60 18.71 8.04 7.70
CA HIS A 60 19.04 6.62 7.72
C HIS A 60 20.57 6.48 7.58
N PRO A 61 21.23 5.44 8.14
CA PRO A 61 22.69 5.32 8.13
C PRO A 61 23.38 5.48 6.76
N ASN A 62 22.71 5.02 5.70
CA ASN A 62 23.20 5.06 4.31
C ASN A 62 22.79 6.33 3.54
N VAL A 63 22.02 7.24 4.15
CA VAL A 63 21.49 8.44 3.50
C VAL A 63 22.28 9.66 4.01
N PRO A 64 22.73 10.56 3.14
CA PRO A 64 23.37 11.80 3.59
C PRO A 64 22.41 12.67 4.42
N PRO A 65 22.93 13.54 5.30
CA PRO A 65 22.09 14.42 6.13
C PRO A 65 21.45 15.58 5.35
N GLU A 66 21.83 15.76 4.08
CA GLU A 66 21.41 16.83 3.19
C GLU A 66 21.11 16.23 1.82
N TYR A 67 20.32 16.92 1.00
CA TYR A 67 19.96 16.47 -0.35
C TYR A 67 19.35 15.05 -0.37
N PHE A 68 18.37 14.83 0.50
CA PHE A 68 17.64 13.57 0.59
C PHE A 68 16.15 13.74 0.37
N MET A 69 15.53 12.72 -0.21
CA MET A 69 14.09 12.65 -0.41
C MET A 69 13.57 11.36 0.20
N ILE A 70 12.39 11.41 0.79
CA ILE A 70 11.72 10.26 1.41
C ILE A 70 10.35 10.10 0.76
N GLU A 71 10.06 8.88 0.33
CA GLU A 71 8.74 8.45 -0.12
C GLU A 71 8.16 7.50 0.91
N TRP A 72 7.05 7.88 1.53
CA TRP A 72 6.19 6.96 2.27
C TRP A 72 5.04 6.53 1.37
N LYS A 73 4.86 5.21 1.19
CA LYS A 73 3.81 4.65 0.35
C LYS A 73 3.10 3.51 1.06
N GLY A 74 1.77 3.49 0.94
CA GLY A 74 0.95 2.41 1.50
C GLY A 74 -0.53 2.77 1.44
N PHE A 75 -1.23 2.43 2.52
CA PHE A 75 -2.66 2.56 2.68
C PHE A 75 -2.99 3.21 4.01
N LEU A 76 -3.91 4.16 3.96
CA LEU A 76 -4.62 4.71 5.10
C LEU A 76 -5.89 3.90 5.32
N LYS A 77 -6.03 3.28 6.49
CA LYS A 77 -7.28 2.66 6.94
C LYS A 77 -8.19 3.76 7.47
N VAL A 78 -9.40 3.87 6.93
CA VAL A 78 -10.44 4.76 7.43
C VAL A 78 -11.47 3.90 8.12
N GLU A 79 -11.63 4.08 9.43
CA GLU A 79 -12.58 3.29 10.24
C GLU A 79 -13.94 3.95 10.34
N LYS A 80 -13.95 5.29 10.40
CA LYS A 80 -15.16 6.12 10.47
C LYS A 80 -15.35 6.89 9.17
N PRO A 81 -16.49 6.74 8.48
CA PRO A 81 -16.78 7.56 7.31
C PRO A 81 -17.01 9.02 7.74
N GLY A 82 -16.60 9.96 6.90
CA GLY A 82 -16.82 11.38 7.17
C GLY A 82 -15.92 12.29 6.35
N LYS A 83 -15.85 13.54 6.79
CA LYS A 83 -15.06 14.60 6.19
C LYS A 83 -13.74 14.71 6.94
N TYR A 84 -12.64 14.53 6.23
CA TYR A 84 -11.28 14.64 6.76
C TYR A 84 -10.56 15.82 6.09
N MET A 85 -9.67 16.47 6.82
CA MET A 85 -8.60 17.29 6.23
C MET A 85 -7.28 16.65 6.61
N PHE A 86 -6.29 16.70 5.72
CA PHE A 86 -4.94 16.23 5.99
C PHE A 86 -4.05 17.44 6.17
N TYR A 87 -3.03 17.33 7.00
CA TYR A 87 -1.99 18.33 7.06
C TYR A 87 -0.60 17.70 7.00
N VAL A 88 0.33 18.44 6.44
CA VAL A 88 1.76 18.12 6.50
C VAL A 88 2.47 19.33 7.08
N ILE A 89 3.24 19.11 8.15
CA ILE A 89 4.26 20.07 8.59
C ILE A 89 5.52 19.69 7.86
N SER A 90 6.15 20.60 7.10
CA SER A 90 7.40 20.30 6.41
C SER A 90 8.42 21.44 6.38
N SER A 91 9.69 21.08 6.45
CA SER A 91 10.86 21.87 6.04
C SER A 91 11.85 20.88 5.40
N ASP A 92 12.07 20.84 4.09
CA ASP A 92 11.59 21.75 3.04
C ASP A 92 10.22 21.34 2.46
N GLY A 93 10.20 20.82 1.22
CA GLY A 93 8.98 20.64 0.43
C GLY A 93 8.32 19.28 0.59
N CYS A 94 7.01 19.23 0.37
CA CYS A 94 6.22 18.02 0.42
C CYS A 94 5.12 17.94 -0.65
N LYS A 95 4.73 16.72 -1.01
CA LYS A 95 3.56 16.40 -1.83
C LYS A 95 2.81 15.23 -1.18
N LEU A 96 1.52 15.38 -0.94
CA LEU A 96 0.67 14.34 -0.36
C LEU A 96 -0.41 13.93 -1.36
N TRP A 97 -0.50 12.63 -1.61
CA TRP A 97 -1.59 12.02 -2.34
C TRP A 97 -2.42 11.14 -1.41
N VAL A 98 -3.75 11.25 -1.52
CA VAL A 98 -4.71 10.33 -0.92
C VAL A 98 -5.64 9.87 -2.02
N ASN A 99 -5.83 8.55 -2.15
CA ASN A 99 -6.63 7.94 -3.22
C ASN A 99 -6.20 8.38 -4.63
N ARG A 100 -4.88 8.48 -4.86
CA ARG A 100 -4.23 9.00 -6.09
C ARG A 100 -4.47 10.46 -6.41
N GLU A 101 -5.23 11.17 -5.61
CA GLU A 101 -5.42 12.61 -5.79
C GLU A 101 -4.33 13.38 -5.03
N LEU A 102 -3.67 14.32 -5.70
CA LEU A 102 -2.72 15.24 -5.09
C LEU A 102 -3.48 16.30 -4.28
N ILE A 103 -3.37 16.27 -2.96
CA ILE A 103 -4.17 17.08 -2.04
C ILE A 103 -3.36 18.15 -1.31
N ILE A 104 -2.02 18.02 -1.28
CA ILE A 104 -1.06 19.03 -0.83
C ILE A 104 0.11 19.00 -1.81
N ASN A 105 0.53 20.16 -2.31
CA ASN A 105 1.63 20.30 -3.27
C ASN A 105 2.47 21.54 -2.97
N GLU A 106 3.43 21.40 -2.07
CA GLU A 106 4.26 22.49 -1.55
C GLU A 106 5.73 22.13 -1.81
N TRP A 107 6.10 22.12 -3.09
CA TRP A 107 7.37 21.58 -3.58
C TRP A 107 8.46 22.65 -3.80
N TYR A 108 8.80 23.39 -2.75
CA TYR A 108 9.81 24.45 -2.79
C TYR A 108 10.52 24.58 -1.43
N ASP A 109 11.72 25.17 -1.44
CA ASP A 109 12.54 25.36 -0.24
C ASP A 109 11.80 26.30 0.72
N GLN A 110 11.60 25.89 1.97
CA GLN A 110 10.83 26.66 2.94
C GLN A 110 11.16 26.28 4.40
N PRO A 111 11.03 27.24 5.34
CA PRO A 111 11.08 26.91 6.76
C PRO A 111 9.90 26.01 7.14
N SER A 112 9.99 25.41 8.33
CA SER A 112 8.92 24.58 8.88
C SER A 112 7.58 25.29 8.85
N ARG A 113 6.62 24.70 8.13
CA ARG A 113 5.30 25.25 7.92
C ARG A 113 4.25 24.15 7.85
N LEU A 114 3.08 24.41 8.41
CA LEU A 114 1.90 23.57 8.28
C LEU A 114 1.16 23.89 6.98
N HIS A 115 0.90 22.85 6.20
CA HIS A 115 0.12 22.87 4.97
C HIS A 115 -1.13 22.03 5.17
N LEU A 116 -2.31 22.62 4.97
CA LEU A 116 -3.61 21.97 5.18
C LEU A 116 -4.26 21.68 3.83
N SER A 117 -4.77 20.47 3.65
CA SER A 117 -5.52 20.09 2.46
C SER A 117 -6.93 20.69 2.46
N ARG A 118 -7.58 20.64 1.31
CA ARG A 118 -9.04 20.73 1.24
C ARG A 118 -9.70 19.60 2.04
N GLU A 119 -10.99 19.76 2.37
CA GLU A 119 -11.80 18.69 2.92
C GLU A 119 -11.99 17.55 1.90
N ILE A 120 -11.89 16.31 2.38
CA ILE A 120 -12.04 15.08 1.58
C ILE A 120 -13.06 14.19 2.28
N LYS A 121 -14.08 13.75 1.53
CA LYS A 121 -15.05 12.78 2.02
C LYS A 121 -14.49 11.37 1.84
N LEU A 122 -14.30 10.67 2.95
CA LEU A 122 -13.83 9.29 2.98
C LEU A 122 -14.93 8.39 3.56
N LEU A 123 -15.08 7.20 2.99
CA LEU A 123 -15.92 6.13 3.53
C LEU A 123 -15.05 5.20 4.39
N LYS A 124 -15.67 4.26 5.10
CA LYS A 124 -14.91 3.19 5.76
C LYS A 124 -14.23 2.32 4.69
N GLY A 125 -12.93 2.08 4.82
CA GLY A 125 -12.16 1.30 3.85
C GLY A 125 -10.67 1.62 3.90
N PHE A 126 -9.93 1.17 2.88
CA PHE A 126 -8.53 1.50 2.70
C PHE A 126 -8.36 2.45 1.51
N TYR A 127 -7.52 3.46 1.69
CA TYR A 127 -7.18 4.42 0.65
C TYR A 127 -5.68 4.44 0.45
N GLN A 128 -5.23 4.44 -0.81
CA GLN A 128 -3.82 4.65 -1.07
C GLN A 128 -3.36 5.98 -0.48
N ILE A 129 -2.20 5.97 0.15
CA ILE A 129 -1.55 7.19 0.62
C ILE A 129 -0.09 7.19 0.15
N LYS A 130 0.34 8.34 -0.36
CA LYS A 130 1.72 8.59 -0.74
C LYS A 130 2.12 9.95 -0.21
N LEU A 131 3.19 10.02 0.56
CA LEU A 131 3.84 11.29 0.93
C LEU A 131 5.23 11.30 0.32
N LEU A 132 5.53 12.35 -0.43
CA LEU A 132 6.87 12.66 -0.88
C LEU A 132 7.35 13.89 -0.12
N TYR A 133 8.57 13.86 0.37
CA TYR A 133 9.21 14.93 1.12
C TYR A 133 10.66 15.03 0.70
N TYR A 134 11.19 16.24 0.54
CA TYR A 134 12.62 16.42 0.39
C TYR A 134 13.16 17.40 1.43
N ASN A 135 14.44 17.24 1.70
CA ASN A 135 15.20 18.14 2.53
C ASN A 135 16.53 18.47 1.87
N ARG A 136 16.80 19.76 1.72
CA ARG A 136 18.04 20.25 1.12
C ARG A 136 19.14 20.45 2.17
N PHE A 137 18.77 20.89 3.38
CA PHE A 137 19.72 21.35 4.40
C PHE A 137 19.87 20.36 5.56
N LYS A 138 20.77 20.63 6.52
CA LYS A 138 21.03 19.71 7.65
C LYS A 138 19.84 19.50 8.59
N PHE A 139 19.00 20.51 8.72
CA PHE A 139 17.77 20.40 9.49
C PHE A 139 16.65 20.05 8.53
N GLY A 140 15.86 19.03 8.89
CA GLY A 140 14.63 18.69 8.18
C GLY A 140 13.52 18.38 9.17
N GLU A 141 12.29 18.67 8.79
CA GLU A 141 11.11 18.33 9.58
C GLU A 141 10.01 17.83 8.65
N VAL A 142 9.33 16.76 9.06
CA VAL A 142 8.14 16.27 8.37
C VAL A 142 7.20 15.58 9.34
N SER A 143 5.95 16.02 9.39
CA SER A 143 4.88 15.33 10.14
C SER A 143 3.60 15.28 9.31
N LEU A 144 2.95 14.11 9.27
CA LEU A 144 1.67 13.88 8.59
C LEU A 144 0.57 13.69 9.63
N GLY A 145 -0.44 14.54 9.56
CA GLY A 145 -1.60 14.47 10.43
C GLY A 145 -2.91 14.67 9.70
N TRP A 146 -3.99 14.62 10.47
CA TRP A 146 -5.34 14.83 9.97
C TRP A 146 -6.19 15.64 10.95
N VAL A 147 -7.30 16.15 10.44
CA VAL A 147 -8.47 16.58 11.20
C VAL A 147 -9.57 15.56 10.93
N THR A 148 -10.00 14.83 11.96
CA THR A 148 -11.03 13.78 11.83
C THR A 148 -12.43 14.37 11.66
N PRO A 149 -13.45 13.57 11.29
CA PRO A 149 -14.84 14.05 11.16
C PRO A 149 -15.41 14.65 12.45
N GLU A 150 -14.86 14.26 13.60
CA GLU A 150 -15.22 14.82 14.91
C GLU A 150 -14.50 16.14 15.24
N GLY A 151 -13.59 16.59 14.38
CA GLY A 151 -12.81 17.82 14.55
C GLY A 151 -11.52 17.66 15.35
N ASN A 152 -11.09 16.43 15.67
CA ASN A 152 -9.83 16.19 16.37
C ASN A 152 -8.65 16.37 15.41
N SER A 153 -7.65 17.16 15.82
CA SER A 153 -6.40 17.33 15.07
C SER A 153 -5.27 16.55 15.73
N GLU A 154 -4.63 15.64 15.00
CA GLU A 154 -3.55 14.80 15.51
C GLU A 154 -2.64 14.30 14.38
N THR A 155 -1.40 13.93 14.73
CA THR A 155 -0.56 13.12 13.83
C THR A 155 -1.26 11.78 13.61
N ILE A 156 -1.30 11.29 12.37
CA ILE A 156 -2.05 10.06 12.06
C ILE A 156 -1.45 8.90 12.88
N PRO A 157 -2.24 8.27 13.77
CA PRO A 157 -1.74 7.19 14.62
C PRO A 157 -1.32 5.96 13.82
N SER A 158 -0.37 5.21 14.35
CA SER A 158 0.27 4.11 13.61
C SER A 158 -0.67 2.98 13.18
N ASN A 159 -1.73 2.72 13.94
CA ASN A 159 -2.74 1.70 13.63
C ASN A 159 -3.57 1.99 12.38
N TYR A 160 -3.44 3.18 11.79
CA TYR A 160 -4.11 3.57 10.55
C TYR A 160 -3.26 3.38 9.28
N PHE A 161 -1.95 3.12 9.42
CA PHE A 161 -1.09 2.89 8.26
C PHE A 161 -0.83 1.41 8.02
N TYR A 162 -0.88 1.03 6.74
CA TYR A 162 -0.55 -0.32 6.29
C TYR A 162 0.16 -0.28 4.94
N PHE A 163 0.90 -1.33 4.61
CA PHE A 163 1.44 -1.55 3.27
C PHE A 163 1.31 -3.01 2.87
N ALA A 164 1.23 -3.25 1.57
CA ALA A 164 1.29 -4.59 0.99
C ALA A 164 2.75 -4.96 0.76
N VAL A 165 3.21 -6.10 1.27
CA VAL A 165 4.62 -6.52 1.20
C VAL A 165 5.06 -7.00 -0.19
N SER A 166 4.12 -7.16 -1.11
CA SER A 166 4.38 -7.61 -2.47
C SER A 166 3.29 -7.08 -3.41
N ASN A 167 3.50 -7.16 -4.72
CA ASN A 167 2.47 -6.99 -5.75
C ASN A 167 1.92 -8.34 -6.25
N LYS A 168 2.25 -9.43 -5.56
CA LYS A 168 1.85 -10.80 -5.91
C LYS A 168 1.01 -11.44 -4.83
N VAL A 169 0.16 -12.39 -5.20
CA VAL A 169 -0.54 -13.30 -4.27
C VAL A 169 -0.18 -14.72 -4.61
N PHE A 170 0.02 -15.54 -3.58
CA PHE A 170 0.55 -16.89 -3.70
C PHE A 170 -0.48 -17.93 -3.30
N PHE A 171 -0.58 -19.00 -4.08
CA PHE A 171 -1.43 -20.15 -3.81
C PHE A 171 -0.58 -21.42 -3.83
N THR A 172 -0.80 -22.30 -2.86
CA THR A 172 -0.09 -23.59 -2.70
C THR A 172 -1.08 -24.73 -2.51
N GLY A 173 -0.60 -25.97 -2.55
CA GLY A 173 -1.41 -27.16 -2.27
C GLY A 173 -2.12 -27.78 -3.47
N LEU A 174 -1.88 -27.26 -4.69
CA LEU A 174 -2.34 -27.87 -5.94
C LEU A 174 -1.14 -28.22 -6.84
N PRO A 175 -1.22 -29.31 -7.62
CA PRO A 175 -0.28 -29.58 -8.70
C PRO A 175 -0.33 -28.51 -9.81
N ASP A 176 0.80 -28.29 -10.49
CA ASP A 176 0.99 -27.25 -11.52
C ASP A 176 0.08 -27.34 -12.76
N LYS A 177 -0.63 -28.47 -12.92
CA LYS A 177 -1.62 -28.71 -13.98
C LYS A 177 -3.01 -28.13 -13.69
N TYR A 178 -3.24 -27.62 -12.48
CA TYR A 178 -4.47 -26.95 -12.11
C TYR A 178 -4.44 -25.50 -12.61
N ARG A 179 -5.59 -24.84 -12.62
CA ARG A 179 -5.68 -23.43 -12.99
C ARG A 179 -6.44 -22.64 -11.94
N ILE A 180 -5.84 -21.55 -11.47
CA ILE A 180 -6.47 -20.60 -10.55
C ILE A 180 -6.67 -19.29 -11.30
N ILE A 181 -7.88 -18.75 -11.21
CA ILE A 181 -8.26 -17.45 -11.76
C ILE A 181 -8.80 -16.59 -10.62
N ALA A 182 -8.33 -15.36 -10.52
CA ALA A 182 -8.96 -14.32 -9.70
C ALA A 182 -9.64 -13.30 -10.60
N ASN A 183 -10.97 -13.18 -10.47
CA ASN A 183 -11.77 -12.20 -11.21
C ASN A 183 -12.14 -11.07 -10.26
N PRO A 184 -11.61 -9.84 -10.40
CA PRO A 184 -12.00 -8.71 -9.59
C PRO A 184 -13.49 -8.40 -9.73
N ALA A 185 -14.16 -8.14 -8.62
CA ALA A 185 -15.57 -7.80 -8.61
C ALA A 185 -15.81 -6.50 -9.41
N GLY A 186 -16.73 -6.54 -10.37
CA GLY A 186 -17.05 -5.38 -11.21
C GLY A 186 -16.04 -5.09 -12.32
N SER A 187 -15.12 -6.01 -12.63
CA SER A 187 -14.18 -5.91 -13.75
C SER A 187 -14.33 -7.08 -14.73
N GLU A 188 -14.07 -6.83 -16.01
CA GLU A 188 -13.90 -7.89 -17.03
C GLU A 188 -12.48 -8.48 -17.02
N ARG A 189 -11.55 -7.86 -16.29
CA ARG A 189 -10.19 -8.37 -16.14
C ARG A 189 -10.19 -9.68 -15.38
N ALA A 190 -9.36 -10.63 -15.79
CA ALA A 190 -9.11 -11.86 -15.05
C ALA A 190 -7.60 -12.00 -14.82
N TYR A 191 -7.22 -12.26 -13.56
CA TYR A 191 -5.85 -12.60 -13.22
C TYR A 191 -5.69 -14.11 -13.26
N GLN A 192 -5.00 -14.61 -14.29
CA GLN A 192 -4.60 -16.00 -14.33
C GLN A 192 -3.30 -16.19 -13.56
N CYS A 193 -3.32 -17.17 -12.69
CA CYS A 193 -2.20 -17.53 -11.87
C CYS A 193 -1.18 -18.37 -12.66
N LEU A 194 0.12 -18.13 -12.45
CA LEU A 194 1.22 -18.84 -13.11
C LEU A 194 1.92 -19.76 -12.11
N PHE A 195 2.01 -21.05 -12.45
CA PHE A 195 2.70 -22.03 -11.61
C PHE A 195 4.21 -22.01 -11.82
N THR A 196 4.96 -22.10 -10.73
CA THR A 196 6.39 -22.30 -10.71
C THR A 196 6.74 -23.12 -9.47
N GLN A 197 7.27 -24.33 -9.68
CA GLN A 197 7.74 -25.21 -8.60
C GLN A 197 6.68 -25.47 -7.50
N GLY A 198 5.43 -25.76 -7.87
CA GLY A 198 4.36 -26.04 -6.90
C GLY A 198 3.70 -24.82 -6.26
N VAL A 199 4.13 -23.61 -6.63
CA VAL A 199 3.51 -22.35 -6.19
C VAL A 199 2.85 -21.68 -7.38
N CYS A 200 1.57 -21.35 -7.23
CA CYS A 200 0.85 -20.55 -8.19
C CYS A 200 0.88 -19.08 -7.78
N MET A 201 1.35 -18.20 -8.65
CA MET A 201 1.46 -16.77 -8.39
C MET A 201 0.53 -15.96 -9.30
N ILE A 202 -0.28 -15.10 -8.69
CA ILE A 202 -0.90 -13.98 -9.40
C ILE A 202 0.02 -12.78 -9.23
N SER A 203 0.43 -12.15 -10.33
CA SER A 203 1.32 -10.99 -10.34
C SER A 203 0.61 -9.76 -10.91
N ASP A 204 1.28 -8.61 -10.83
CA ASP A 204 0.80 -7.33 -11.38
C ASP A 204 -0.58 -6.94 -10.86
N LEU A 205 -0.83 -7.29 -9.58
CA LEU A 205 -1.98 -6.78 -8.87
C LEU A 205 -1.82 -5.26 -8.78
N GLU A 206 -2.73 -4.55 -9.42
CA GLU A 206 -2.73 -3.09 -9.43
C GLU A 206 -2.69 -2.52 -8.01
N GLU A 207 -2.27 -1.28 -7.89
CA GLU A 207 -2.16 -0.61 -6.59
C GLU A 207 -3.52 -0.31 -5.91
N ASN A 208 -4.63 -0.71 -6.53
CA ASN A 208 -6.01 -0.67 -6.02
C ASN A 208 -6.27 -1.77 -4.97
N MET A 209 -5.51 -1.82 -3.88
CA MET A 209 -5.72 -2.79 -2.81
C MET A 209 -6.60 -2.24 -1.67
N PRO A 210 -7.38 -3.10 -0.98
CA PRO A 210 -7.61 -4.51 -1.28
C PRO A 210 -8.39 -4.69 -2.59
N ILE A 211 -8.13 -5.77 -3.32
CA ILE A 211 -8.92 -6.11 -4.50
C ILE A 211 -9.94 -7.18 -4.08
N PRO A 212 -11.26 -6.89 -4.10
CA PRO A 212 -12.26 -7.94 -3.93
C PRO A 212 -12.27 -8.83 -5.18
N VAL A 213 -11.94 -10.11 -5.04
CA VAL A 213 -11.87 -11.06 -6.15
C VAL A 213 -12.73 -12.30 -5.93
N ASN A 214 -13.35 -12.78 -6.99
CA ASN A 214 -13.89 -14.14 -7.04
C ASN A 214 -12.79 -15.09 -7.49
N ILE A 215 -12.42 -16.05 -6.64
CA ILE A 215 -11.43 -17.07 -6.97
C ILE A 215 -12.15 -18.27 -7.56
N SER A 216 -11.69 -18.75 -8.71
CA SER A 216 -12.15 -19.98 -9.35
C SER A 216 -10.97 -20.91 -9.61
N ILE A 217 -11.13 -22.18 -9.25
CA ILE A 217 -10.10 -23.21 -9.42
C ILE A 217 -10.64 -24.30 -10.34
N TYR A 218 -9.85 -24.66 -11.35
CA TYR A 218 -10.17 -25.68 -12.33
C TYR A 218 -9.14 -26.81 -12.25
N ASN A 219 -9.61 -28.05 -12.42
CA ASN A 219 -8.76 -29.21 -12.59
C ASN A 219 -8.14 -29.24 -14.03
N PRO A 220 -7.24 -30.19 -14.33
CA PRO A 220 -6.62 -30.32 -15.65
C PRO A 220 -7.61 -30.56 -16.80
N GLU A 221 -8.76 -31.15 -16.49
CA GLU A 221 -9.88 -31.37 -17.42
C GLU A 221 -10.76 -30.11 -17.59
N ASN A 222 -10.34 -28.96 -17.05
CA ASN A 222 -11.02 -27.67 -17.10
C ASN A 222 -12.42 -27.67 -16.46
N THR A 223 -12.67 -28.57 -15.52
CA THR A 223 -13.86 -28.61 -14.67
C THR A 223 -13.65 -27.73 -13.45
N LEU A 224 -14.64 -26.89 -13.13
CA LEU A 224 -14.63 -26.05 -11.93
C LEU A 224 -14.74 -26.94 -10.68
N ILE A 225 -13.77 -26.86 -9.78
CA ILE A 225 -13.72 -27.65 -8.53
C ILE A 225 -13.88 -26.82 -7.27
N TYR A 226 -13.67 -25.51 -7.37
CA TYR A 226 -13.85 -24.56 -6.27
C TYR A 226 -14.17 -23.17 -6.84
N SER A 227 -15.11 -22.48 -6.19
CA SER A 227 -15.31 -21.05 -6.37
C SER A 227 -15.63 -20.41 -5.04
N THR A 228 -15.12 -19.20 -4.81
CA THR A 228 -15.59 -18.37 -3.68
C THR A 228 -17.06 -18.04 -3.87
N THR A 229 -17.83 -18.06 -2.77
CA THR A 229 -19.27 -17.72 -2.77
C THR A 229 -19.50 -16.22 -2.60
N THR A 230 -18.56 -15.52 -2.00
CA THR A 230 -18.49 -14.05 -1.93
C THR A 230 -17.10 -13.59 -2.34
N PRO A 231 -16.95 -12.37 -2.87
CA PRO A 231 -15.64 -11.83 -3.19
C PRO A 231 -14.71 -11.86 -1.96
N LEU A 232 -13.50 -12.36 -2.16
CA LEU A 232 -12.43 -12.38 -1.18
C LEU A 232 -11.57 -11.12 -1.35
N GLU A 233 -11.37 -10.36 -0.27
CA GLU A 233 -10.39 -9.28 -0.29
C GLU A 233 -8.98 -9.84 -0.24
N ILE A 234 -8.25 -9.69 -1.34
CA ILE A 234 -6.83 -10.08 -1.44
C ILE A 234 -5.93 -8.85 -1.28
N TRP A 235 -4.80 -9.07 -0.63
CA TRP A 235 -3.70 -8.12 -0.47
C TRP A 235 -2.44 -8.70 -1.08
N GLY A 236 -1.60 -7.80 -1.60
CA GLY A 236 -0.32 -8.17 -2.14
C GLY A 236 0.59 -8.72 -1.04
N GLY A 237 1.08 -9.94 -1.24
CA GLY A 237 1.82 -10.74 -0.26
C GLY A 237 0.97 -11.76 0.47
N ASP A 238 -0.35 -11.81 0.27
CA ASP A 238 -1.18 -12.87 0.83
C ASP A 238 -0.73 -14.23 0.30
N GLU A 239 -0.72 -15.22 1.19
CA GLU A 239 -0.47 -16.63 0.86
C GLU A 239 -1.70 -17.45 1.24
N TYR A 240 -2.14 -18.30 0.31
CA TYR A 240 -3.27 -19.18 0.47
C TYR A 240 -2.87 -20.64 0.25
N LEU A 241 -3.36 -21.53 1.11
CA LEU A 241 -3.30 -22.98 0.93
C LEU A 241 -4.65 -23.46 0.40
N VAL A 242 -4.63 -24.12 -0.75
CA VAL A 242 -5.76 -24.91 -1.25
C VAL A 242 -5.60 -26.33 -0.72
N LYS A 243 -6.60 -26.86 -0.05
CA LYS A 243 -6.59 -28.24 0.45
C LYS A 243 -7.96 -28.89 0.33
N GLU A 244 -8.01 -30.21 0.39
CA GLU A 244 -9.28 -30.92 0.42
C GLU A 244 -10.04 -30.64 1.73
N GLY A 245 -11.36 -30.51 1.62
CA GLY A 245 -12.29 -30.15 2.70
C GLY A 245 -12.68 -31.33 3.58
#